data_AF-A0A9E5LT67-F1
#
_entry.id   AF-A0A9E5LT67-F1
#
_cell.length_a   1.000
_cell.length_b   1.000
_cell.length_c   1.000
_cell.angle_alpha   90.00
_cell.angle_beta   90.00
_cell.angle_gamma   90.00
#
_symmetry.space_group_name_H-M   'P 1'
#
loop_
_entity.id
_entity.type
_entity.pdbx_description
1 polymer ?
#
loop_
_entity_poly.entity_id
_entity_poly.type
_entity_poly.pdbx_seq_one_letter_code
_entity_poly.pdbx_strand_id
1 'polypeptide(L)'
;MVLFYSGLRIAFAQHPWLPGWLLAKKIPAATAMGLLEGMRKVARMTEKILHPRWTFLCRRTGLHRLHGILIAFLSILLALPLPIPFSNMLAAVPILLLGLALLEDDGVFLVAGYLTAIPCMVFFGVLFLFGPKAVAAIWAWLTSFF
;
A
#
# COMPACT_ATOMS: atom_id res chain seq x y z
N MET A 1 4.31 3.87 8.11
CA MET A 1 4.39 2.92 9.25
C MET A 1 3.11 2.12 9.46
N VAL A 2 1.92 2.73 9.53
CA VAL A 2 0.65 1.98 9.67
C VAL A 2 0.44 0.96 8.54
N LEU A 3 0.65 1.36 7.28
CA LEU A 3 0.49 0.48 6.11
C LEU A 3 1.44 -0.71 6.13
N PHE A 4 2.70 -0.51 6.54
CA PHE A 4 3.68 -1.58 6.69
C PHE A 4 3.20 -2.63 7.70
N TYR A 5 2.73 -2.17 8.86
CA TYR A 5 2.22 -3.06 9.90
C TYR A 5 0.95 -3.79 9.47
N SER A 6 0.04 -3.12 8.74
CA SER A 6 -1.13 -3.76 8.14
C SER A 6 -0.74 -4.84 7.13
N GLY A 7 0.25 -4.57 6.26
CA GLY A 7 0.78 -5.55 5.30
C GLY A 7 1.37 -6.78 5.97
N LEU A 8 2.17 -6.59 7.03
CA LEU A 8 2.69 -7.71 7.83
C LEU A 8 1.56 -8.52 8.48
N ARG A 9 0.54 -7.87 9.05
CA ARG A 9 -0.60 -8.59 9.63
C ARG A 9 -1.37 -9.42 8.60
N ILE A 10 -1.58 -8.88 7.40
CA ILE A 10 -2.14 -9.64 6.26
C ILE A 10 -1.25 -10.85 5.94
N ALA A 11 0.07 -10.65 5.93
CA ALA A 11 1.04 -11.71 5.66
C ALA A 11 1.05 -12.83 6.72
N PHE A 12 0.65 -12.53 7.95
CA PHE A 12 0.51 -13.52 9.03
C PHE A 12 -0.93 -13.96 9.28
N ALA A 13 -1.88 -13.60 8.39
CA ALA A 13 -3.30 -13.86 8.56
C ALA A 13 -3.86 -13.39 9.92
N GLN A 14 -3.33 -12.28 10.44
CA GLN A 14 -3.73 -11.68 11.70
C GLN A 14 -4.81 -10.62 11.46
N HIS A 15 -5.73 -10.48 12.43
CA HIS A 15 -6.75 -9.43 12.38
C HIS A 15 -6.13 -8.02 12.29
N PRO A 16 -6.81 -7.01 11.71
CA PRO A 16 -6.36 -5.62 11.74
C PRO A 16 -6.14 -5.12 13.17
N TRP A 17 -5.11 -4.33 13.41
CA TRP A 17 -4.83 -3.80 14.76
C TRP A 17 -5.64 -2.53 14.99
N LEU A 18 -6.53 -2.58 15.98
CA LEU A 18 -7.16 -1.40 16.51
C LEU A 18 -6.47 -1.02 17.83
N PRO A 19 -6.00 0.23 17.99
CA PRO A 19 -5.46 0.66 19.26
C PRO A 19 -6.50 0.52 20.39
N GLY A 20 -6.08 0.08 21.58
CA GLY A 20 -6.98 -0.07 22.72
C GLY A 20 -7.72 1.22 23.11
N TRP A 21 -7.08 2.39 22.92
CA TRP A 21 -7.71 3.68 23.14
C TRP A 21 -8.87 3.97 22.17
N LEU A 22 -8.83 3.40 20.96
CA LEU A 22 -9.91 3.55 19.97
C LEU A 22 -11.07 2.60 20.27
N LEU A 23 -10.77 1.39 20.75
CA LEU A 23 -11.77 0.41 21.22
C LEU A 23 -12.53 0.89 22.48
N ALA A 24 -11.84 1.60 23.38
CA ALA A 24 -12.43 2.11 24.63
C ALA A 24 -13.21 3.42 24.45
N LYS A 25 -13.09 4.09 23.29
CA LYS A 25 -13.72 5.38 23.06
C LYS A 25 -15.20 5.22 22.74
N LYS A 26 -16.08 5.69 23.63
CA LYS A 26 -17.52 5.77 23.36
C LYS A 26 -17.78 6.92 22.37
N ILE A 27 -18.18 6.58 21.15
CA ILE A 27 -18.53 7.55 20.11
C ILE A 27 -20.03 7.87 20.25
N PRO A 28 -20.44 9.16 20.24
CA PRO A 28 -21.86 9.53 20.24
C PRO A 28 -22.60 8.88 19.06
N ALA A 29 -23.83 8.41 19.29
CA ALA A 29 -24.60 7.67 18.29
C ALA A 29 -24.75 8.45 16.96
N ALA A 30 -24.95 9.78 17.03
CA ALA A 30 -25.04 10.63 15.84
C ALA A 30 -23.76 10.62 15.00
N THR A 31 -22.58 10.75 15.63
CA THR A 31 -21.29 10.70 14.95
C THR A 31 -21.01 9.30 14.40
N ALA A 32 -21.36 8.25 15.14
CA ALA A 32 -21.21 6.87 14.70
C ALA A 32 -22.06 6.58 13.47
N MET A 33 -23.33 7.01 13.45
CA MET A 33 -24.21 6.84 12.29
C MET A 33 -23.70 7.59 11.06
N GLY A 34 -23.25 8.84 11.22
CA GLY A 34 -22.67 9.61 10.12
C GLY A 34 -21.41 8.96 9.53
N LEU A 35 -20.53 8.44 10.38
CA LEU A 35 -19.35 7.70 9.95
C LEU A 35 -19.73 6.42 9.21
N LEU A 36 -20.69 5.65 9.76
CA LEU A 36 -21.14 4.39 9.17
C LEU A 36 -21.79 4.61 7.80
N GLU A 37 -22.57 5.69 7.65
CA GLU A 37 -23.19 6.05 6.37
C GLU A 37 -22.13 6.46 5.33
N GLY A 38 -21.11 7.23 5.74
CA GLY A 38 -19.96 7.56 4.90
C GLY A 38 -19.20 6.31 4.44
N MET A 39 -18.86 5.42 5.37
CA MET A 39 -18.20 4.15 5.07
C MET A 39 -19.05 3.30 4.12
N ARG A 40 -20.37 3.21 4.36
CA ARG A 40 -21.30 2.46 3.50
C ARG A 40 -21.42 3.08 2.11
N LYS A 41 -21.33 4.41 1.97
CA LYS A 41 -21.32 5.07 0.66
C LYS A 41 -20.05 4.71 -0.11
N VAL A 42 -18.89 4.78 0.53
CA VAL A 42 -17.62 4.38 -0.08
C VAL A 42 -17.66 2.90 -0.46
N ALA A 43 -18.06 2.01 0.44
CA ALA A 43 -18.20 0.58 0.17
C ALA A 43 -19.11 0.30 -1.03
N ARG A 44 -20.30 0.91 -1.10
CA ARG A 44 -21.21 0.75 -2.26
C ARG A 44 -20.62 1.29 -3.57
N MET A 45 -19.79 2.32 -3.53
CA MET A 45 -19.09 2.81 -4.73
C MET A 45 -18.03 1.81 -5.17
N THR A 46 -17.29 1.26 -4.21
CA THR A 46 -16.27 0.23 -4.40
C THR A 46 -16.88 -1.05 -4.96
N GLU A 47 -17.96 -1.59 -4.39
CA GLU A 47 -18.70 -2.78 -4.86
C GLU A 47 -19.26 -2.64 -6.29
N LYS A 48 -19.54 -1.42 -6.76
CA LYS A 48 -19.97 -1.22 -8.15
C LYS A 48 -18.84 -1.40 -9.15
N ILE A 49 -17.61 -1.06 -8.73
CA ILE A 49 -16.41 -1.08 -9.55
C ILE A 49 -15.70 -2.44 -9.44
N LEU A 50 -15.58 -2.95 -8.22
CA LEU A 50 -14.90 -4.19 -7.87
C LEU A 50 -15.92 -5.32 -7.73
N HIS A 51 -15.61 -6.45 -8.36
CA HIS A 51 -16.46 -7.63 -8.35
C HIS A 51 -15.60 -8.82 -7.93
N PRO A 52 -16.09 -9.77 -7.12
CA PRO A 52 -15.31 -10.91 -6.65
C PRO A 52 -15.01 -11.89 -7.80
N ARG A 53 -14.02 -11.52 -8.63
CA ARG A 53 -13.56 -12.24 -9.84
C ARG A 53 -12.25 -12.93 -9.50
N TRP A 54 -12.07 -14.18 -9.95
CA TRP A 54 -10.85 -14.95 -9.67
C TRP A 54 -10.46 -15.02 -8.19
N THR A 55 -11.45 -15.19 -7.31
CA THR A 55 -11.29 -15.24 -5.84
C THR A 55 -10.24 -16.25 -5.36
N PHE A 56 -9.93 -17.29 -6.15
CA PHE A 56 -8.83 -18.23 -5.88
C PHE A 56 -7.46 -17.55 -5.73
N LEU A 57 -7.18 -16.50 -6.51
CA LEU A 57 -5.92 -15.74 -6.42
C LEU A 57 -5.80 -14.95 -5.11
N CYS A 58 -6.93 -14.48 -4.58
CA CYS A 58 -6.99 -13.75 -3.31
C CYS A 58 -6.99 -14.70 -2.10
N ARG A 59 -7.79 -15.77 -2.15
CA ARG A 59 -8.08 -16.64 -0.98
C ARG A 59 -7.05 -17.72 -0.70
N ARG A 60 -6.15 -18.03 -1.64
CA ARG A 60 -5.13 -19.06 -1.41
C ARG A 60 -4.16 -18.59 -0.32
N THR A 61 -4.07 -19.33 0.78
CA THR A 61 -3.25 -18.96 1.95
C THR A 61 -1.79 -18.66 1.64
N GLY A 62 -1.18 -19.37 0.68
CA GLY A 62 0.19 -19.06 0.22
C GLY A 62 0.30 -17.71 -0.50
N LEU A 63 -0.68 -17.36 -1.32
CA LEU A 63 -0.73 -16.10 -2.07
C LEU A 63 -1.10 -14.93 -1.15
N HIS A 64 -2.00 -15.13 -0.19
CA HIS A 64 -2.37 -14.12 0.79
C HIS A 64 -1.14 -13.60 1.58
N ARG A 65 -0.20 -14.51 1.90
CA ARG A 65 1.07 -14.14 2.52
C ARG A 65 1.95 -13.30 1.59
N LEU A 66 2.05 -13.69 0.33
CA LEU A 66 2.79 -12.95 -0.69
C LEU A 66 2.24 -11.53 -0.88
N HIS A 67 0.91 -11.39 -0.97
CA HIS A 67 0.22 -10.10 -1.10
C HIS A 67 0.56 -9.18 0.08
N GLY A 68 0.50 -9.70 1.31
CA GLY A 68 0.84 -8.96 2.52
C GLY A 68 2.31 -8.52 2.59
N ILE A 69 3.24 -9.41 2.23
CA ILE A 69 4.68 -9.11 2.16
C ILE A 69 4.95 -8.01 1.13
N LEU A 70 4.33 -8.12 -0.05
CA LEU A 70 4.47 -7.12 -1.10
C LEU A 70 3.94 -5.75 -0.66
N ILE A 71 2.76 -5.69 -0.04
CA ILE A 71 2.21 -4.45 0.52
C ILE A 71 3.12 -3.86 1.58
N ALA A 72 3.66 -4.70 2.48
CA ALA A 72 4.61 -4.24 3.50
C ALA A 72 5.87 -3.65 2.86
N PHE A 73 6.45 -4.34 1.88
CA PHE A 73 7.62 -3.87 1.15
C PHE A 73 7.36 -2.53 0.42
N LEU A 74 6.26 -2.44 -0.36
CA LEU A 74 5.87 -1.21 -1.04
C LEU A 74 5.61 -0.06 -0.06
N SER A 75 5.08 -0.35 1.13
CA SER A 75 4.85 0.64 2.18
C SER A 75 6.14 1.22 2.76
N ILE A 76 7.23 0.44 2.76
CA ILE A 76 8.57 0.94 3.10
C ILE A 76 9.04 1.88 2.00
N LEU A 77 8.91 1.49 0.73
CA LEU A 77 9.31 2.34 -0.41
C LEU A 77 8.55 3.67 -0.40
N LEU A 78 7.25 3.65 -0.11
CA LEU A 78 6.42 4.85 0.05
C LEU A 78 6.85 5.73 1.23
N ALA A 79 7.41 5.14 2.28
CA ALA A 79 7.84 5.85 3.48
C ALA A 79 9.25 6.46 3.34
N LEU A 80 9.98 6.16 2.26
CA LEU A 80 11.29 6.74 2.01
C LEU A 80 11.13 8.24 1.70
N PRO A 81 11.82 9.13 2.44
CA PRO A 81 11.79 10.57 2.17
C PRO A 81 12.68 10.88 0.96
N LEU A 82 12.19 10.56 -0.24
CA LEU A 82 12.87 10.91 -1.48
C LEU A 82 12.38 12.28 -1.98
N PRO A 83 13.28 13.20 -2.37
CA PRO A 83 12.92 14.52 -2.89
C PRO A 83 12.36 14.47 -4.33
N ILE A 84 11.98 13.29 -4.82
CA ILE A 84 11.51 13.08 -6.19
C ILE A 84 9.98 13.16 -6.19
N PRO A 85 9.37 14.22 -6.77
CA PRO A 85 7.91 14.27 -6.92
C PRO A 85 7.43 13.07 -7.74
N PHE A 86 6.22 12.58 -7.48
CA PHE A 86 5.61 11.38 -8.09
C PHE A 86 6.19 10.01 -7.70
N SER A 87 7.39 9.93 -7.12
CA SER A 87 7.95 8.64 -6.65
C SER A 87 7.02 7.94 -5.63
N ASN A 88 6.40 8.73 -4.76
CA ASN A 88 5.41 8.24 -3.81
C ASN A 88 4.13 7.74 -4.49
N MET A 89 3.70 8.36 -5.59
CA MET A 89 2.52 7.86 -6.33
C MET A 89 2.81 6.50 -6.97
N LEU A 90 4.04 6.28 -7.48
CA LEU A 90 4.45 4.99 -8.01
C LEU A 90 4.38 3.86 -6.97
N ALA A 91 4.67 4.15 -5.70
CA ALA A 91 4.52 3.18 -4.62
C ALA A 91 3.08 3.08 -4.08
N ALA A 92 2.33 4.18 -4.08
CA ALA A 92 0.97 4.23 -3.54
C ALA A 92 -0.06 3.53 -4.43
N VAL A 93 0.04 3.65 -5.75
CA VAL A 93 -0.93 3.05 -6.69
C VAL A 93 -0.99 1.53 -6.56
N PRO A 94 0.14 0.79 -6.55
CA PRO A 94 0.12 -0.66 -6.34
C PRO A 94 -0.44 -1.06 -4.98
N ILE A 95 -0.11 -0.33 -3.91
CA ILE A 95 -0.64 -0.58 -2.56
C ILE A 95 -2.17 -0.42 -2.56
N LEU A 96 -2.68 0.64 -3.19
CA LEU A 96 -4.11 0.90 -3.30
C LEU A 96 -4.82 -0.22 -4.06
N LEU A 97 -4.31 -0.61 -5.24
CA LEU A 97 -4.90 -1.66 -6.06
C LEU A 97 -4.88 -3.02 -5.36
N LEU A 98 -3.75 -3.41 -4.75
CA LEU A 98 -3.65 -4.64 -3.99
C LEU A 98 -4.57 -4.62 -2.76
N GLY A 99 -4.68 -3.49 -2.06
CA GLY A 99 -5.59 -3.32 -0.92
C GLY A 99 -7.06 -3.46 -1.30
N LEU A 100 -7.47 -2.83 -2.41
CA LEU A 100 -8.84 -2.95 -2.95
C LEU A 100 -9.14 -4.37 -3.43
N ALA A 101 -8.18 -5.00 -4.10
CA ALA A 101 -8.30 -6.39 -4.55
C ALA A 101 -8.49 -7.38 -3.39
N LEU A 102 -7.78 -7.19 -2.28
CA LEU A 102 -7.93 -8.01 -1.08
C LEU A 102 -9.22 -7.69 -0.31
N LEU A 103 -9.69 -6.44 -0.35
CA LEU A 103 -10.91 -6.02 0.32
C LEU A 103 -12.15 -6.67 -0.32
N GLU A 104 -12.19 -6.72 -1.65
CA GLU A 104 -13.34 -7.19 -2.44
C GLU A 104 -13.14 -8.59 -3.04
N ASP A 105 -12.04 -9.27 -2.69
CA ASP A 105 -11.61 -10.53 -3.31
C ASP A 105 -11.56 -10.48 -4.87
N ASP A 106 -11.20 -9.33 -5.45
CA ASP A 106 -11.13 -9.09 -6.90
C ASP A 106 -9.73 -9.34 -7.46
N GLY A 107 -9.55 -10.48 -8.10
CA GLY A 107 -8.30 -10.91 -8.72
C GLY A 107 -7.88 -10.12 -9.96
N VAL A 108 -8.78 -9.37 -10.62
CA VAL A 108 -8.39 -8.50 -11.74
C VAL A 108 -7.64 -7.28 -11.20
N PHE A 109 -8.18 -6.66 -10.15
CA PHE A 109 -7.48 -5.57 -9.44
C PHE A 109 -6.18 -6.05 -8.81
N LEU A 110 -6.14 -7.31 -8.34
CA LEU A 110 -4.92 -7.91 -7.83
C LEU A 110 -3.83 -7.93 -8.91
N VAL A 111 -4.15 -8.44 -10.10
CA VAL A 111 -3.22 -8.47 -11.24
C VAL A 111 -2.81 -7.05 -11.65
N ALA A 112 -3.73 -6.10 -11.69
CA ALA A 112 -3.40 -4.70 -11.94
C ALA A 112 -2.43 -4.12 -10.88
N GLY A 113 -2.63 -4.46 -9.61
CA GLY A 113 -1.72 -4.12 -8.51
C GLY A 113 -0.32 -4.71 -8.73
N TYR A 114 -0.21 -5.97 -9.13
CA TYR A 114 1.06 -6.59 -9.49
C TYR A 114 1.72 -5.92 -10.71
N LEU A 115 0.95 -5.64 -11.76
CA LEU A 115 1.47 -4.99 -12.97
C LEU A 115 2.00 -3.58 -12.68
N THR A 116 1.34 -2.83 -11.81
CA THR A 116 1.79 -1.50 -11.39
C THR A 116 2.93 -1.56 -10.37
N ALA A 117 3.09 -2.66 -9.62
CA ALA A 117 4.21 -2.87 -8.71
C ALA A 117 5.54 -3.07 -9.46
N ILE A 118 5.52 -3.69 -10.65
CA ILE A 118 6.74 -3.92 -11.46
C ILE A 118 7.50 -2.62 -11.78
N PRO A 119 6.90 -1.59 -12.41
CA PRO A 119 7.62 -0.35 -12.70
C PRO A 119 8.06 0.38 -11.43
N CYS A 120 7.31 0.26 -10.33
CA CYS A 120 7.74 0.76 -9.03
C CYS A 120 9.03 0.07 -8.57
N MET A 121 9.07 -1.27 -8.58
CA MET A 121 10.28 -2.03 -8.21
C MET A 121 11.47 -1.70 -9.11
N VAL A 122 11.25 -1.58 -10.42
CA VAL A 122 12.30 -1.20 -11.37
C VAL A 122 12.83 0.19 -11.06
N PHE A 123 11.94 1.17 -10.86
CA PHE A 123 12.32 2.55 -10.53
C PHE A 123 13.16 2.63 -9.26
N PHE A 124 12.67 2.04 -8.16
CA PHE A 124 13.39 2.04 -6.88
C PHE A 124 14.66 1.18 -6.92
N GLY A 125 14.67 0.09 -7.68
CA GLY A 125 15.86 -0.75 -7.88
C GLY A 125 16.98 -0.01 -8.63
N VAL A 126 16.64 0.69 -9.71
CA VAL A 126 17.57 1.56 -10.44
C VAL A 126 18.07 2.67 -9.52
N LEU A 127 17.16 3.32 -8.78
CA LEU A 127 17.54 4.36 -7.83
C LEU A 127 18.50 3.84 -6.75
N PHE A 128 18.32 2.61 -6.25
CA PHE A 128 19.21 2.02 -5.25
C PHE A 128 20.62 1.73 -5.81
N LEU A 129 20.70 1.24 -7.06
CA LEU A 129 21.98 0.91 -7.70
C LEU A 129 22.77 2.14 -8.17
N PHE A 130 22.08 3.14 -8.73
CA PHE A 130 22.71 4.32 -9.34
C PHE A 130 22.65 5.56 -8.45
N GLY A 131 21.76 5.60 -7.47
CA GLY A 131 21.60 6.71 -6.52
C GLY A 131 22.89 7.06 -5.79
N PRO A 132 23.65 6.11 -5.22
CA PRO A 132 24.91 6.42 -4.54
C PRO A 132 25.93 7.10 -5.47
N LYS A 133 25.98 6.69 -6.75
CA LYS A 133 26.87 7.29 -7.75
C LYS A 133 26.41 8.71 -8.13
N ALA A 134 25.11 8.92 -8.26
CA ALA A 134 24.55 10.24 -8.53
C ALA A 134 24.81 11.21 -7.37
N VAL A 135 24.62 10.76 -6.12
CA VAL A 135 24.93 11.54 -4.92
C VAL A 135 26.43 11.84 -4.84
N ALA A 136 27.30 10.85 -5.09
CA ALA A 136 28.74 11.05 -5.09
C ALA A 136 29.20 12.05 -6.17
N ALA A 137 28.60 12.01 -7.37
CA ALA A 137 28.91 12.95 -8.44
C ALA A 137 28.47 14.38 -8.11
N ILE A 138 27.26 14.54 -7.53
CA ILE A 138 26.77 15.85 -7.07
C ILE A 138 27.66 16.38 -5.94
N TRP A 139 28.06 15.52 -5.01
CA TRP A 139 28.96 15.88 -3.93
C TRP A 139 30.31 16.36 -4.44
N ALA A 140 30.92 15.61 -5.38
CA ALA A 140 32.18 15.98 -6.01
C ALA A 140 32.11 17.33 -6.75
N TRP A 141 31.01 17.58 -7.48
CA TRP A 141 30.75 18.86 -8.13
C TRP A 141 30.63 19.99 -7.10
N LEU A 142 29.86 19.81 -6.01
CA LEU A 142 29.72 20.81 -4.95
C LEU A 142 31.06 21.14 -4.28
N THR A 143 31.87 20.12 -3.98
CA THR A 143 33.21 20.31 -3.40
C THR A 143 34.21 20.94 -4.36
N SER A 144 33.92 21.01 -5.67
CA SER A 144 34.77 21.70 -6.65
C SER A 144 34.52 23.20 -6.76
N PHE A 145 33.39 23.68 -6.20
CA PHE A 145 33.04 25.11 -6.15
C PHE A 145 33.44 25.80 -4.83
N PHE A 146 33.76 25.03 -3.79
CA PHE A 146 34.29 25.50 -2.50
C PHE A 146 35.79 25.24 -2.42
#